data_AF-A0A060C703-F1
#
_entry.id   AF-A0A060C703-F1
#
_cell.length_a   1.000
_cell.length_b   1.000
_cell.length_c   1.000
_cell.angle_alpha   90.00
_cell.angle_beta   90.00
_cell.angle_gamma   90.00
#
_symmetry.space_group_name_H-M   'P 1'
#
loop_
_entity.id
_entity.type
_entity.pdbx_description
1 polymer ?
#
loop_
_entity_poly.entity_id
_entity_poly.type
_entity_poly.pdbx_seq_one_letter_code
_entity_poly.pdbx_strand_id
1 'polypeptide(L)'
;MNTYPAAWLCGTLQAGSASFQHGSLEELDAGFEFYAPQTALAEDGRRLLIGWMGVPDGEEMRQPTIKQGWIHQMTCPRQLSLKQGRLCQQPVTELQRLRETESGWQGQASQAPEIPAERLEILLTRTPG
;
A
#
# COMPACT_ATOMS: atom_id res chain seq x y z
N MET A 1 3.82 11.36 -12.09
CA MET A 1 2.64 10.46 -12.08
C MET A 1 3.15 9.08 -12.46
N ASN A 2 2.63 8.00 -11.86
CA ASN A 2 3.05 6.65 -12.20
C ASN A 2 2.67 6.34 -13.66
N THR A 3 3.65 6.02 -14.51
CA THR A 3 3.46 5.79 -15.95
C THR A 3 2.65 4.51 -16.22
N TYR A 4 2.69 3.55 -15.30
CA TYR A 4 1.99 2.27 -15.40
C TYR A 4 1.17 2.01 -14.13
N PRO A 5 0.01 2.69 -13.96
CA PRO A 5 -0.75 2.59 -12.73
C PRO A 5 -1.34 1.19 -12.55
N ALA A 6 -1.25 0.66 -11.33
CA ALA A 6 -2.08 -0.46 -10.92
C ALA A 6 -3.49 0.04 -10.61
N ALA A 7 -4.50 -0.61 -11.15
CA ALA A 7 -5.89 -0.21 -10.99
C ALA A 7 -6.77 -1.38 -10.53
N TRP A 8 -7.96 -1.06 -10.04
CA TRP A 8 -8.97 -2.03 -9.62
C TRP A 8 -10.36 -1.65 -10.16
N LEU A 9 -11.21 -2.67 -10.26
CA LEU A 9 -12.60 -2.56 -10.70
C LEU A 9 -13.52 -3.29 -9.72
N CYS A 10 -14.60 -2.63 -9.31
CA CYS A 10 -15.68 -3.28 -8.55
C CYS A 10 -16.78 -3.73 -9.51
N GLY A 11 -17.16 -5.00 -9.48
CA GLY A 11 -18.21 -5.50 -10.35
C GLY A 11 -18.60 -6.94 -10.11
N THR A 12 -19.51 -7.42 -10.96
CA THR A 12 -20.04 -8.78 -10.95
C THR A 12 -19.63 -9.47 -12.25
N LEU A 13 -18.96 -10.62 -12.11
CA LEU A 13 -18.68 -11.51 -13.23
C LEU A 13 -19.91 -12.40 -13.48
N GLN A 14 -20.43 -12.38 -14.70
CA GLN A 14 -21.62 -13.15 -15.08
C GLN A 14 -21.23 -14.59 -15.44
N ALA A 15 -21.54 -15.55 -14.56
CA ALA A 15 -21.20 -16.95 -14.74
C ALA A 15 -21.74 -17.51 -16.07
N GLY A 16 -20.90 -18.22 -16.83
CA GLY A 16 -21.26 -18.79 -18.13
C GLY A 16 -21.15 -17.81 -19.31
N SER A 17 -20.74 -16.56 -19.07
CA SER A 17 -20.42 -15.59 -20.12
C SER A 17 -19.06 -14.92 -19.85
N ALA A 18 -18.40 -14.41 -20.89
CA ALA A 18 -17.19 -13.60 -20.74
C ALA A 18 -17.51 -12.13 -20.39
N SER A 19 -18.62 -11.87 -19.68
CA SER A 19 -19.10 -10.51 -19.35
C SER A 19 -18.83 -10.15 -17.89
N PHE A 20 -18.17 -9.01 -17.69
CA PHE A 20 -17.93 -8.40 -16.39
C PHE A 20 -18.63 -7.04 -16.33
N GLN A 21 -19.65 -6.92 -15.48
CA GLN A 21 -20.37 -5.67 -15.26
C GLN A 21 -19.74 -4.95 -14.09
N HIS A 22 -19.14 -3.78 -14.32
CA HIS A 22 -18.33 -3.09 -13.33
C HIS A 22 -18.55 -1.58 -13.31
N GLY A 23 -18.18 -0.97 -12.19
CA GLY A 23 -18.12 0.48 -12.03
C GLY A 23 -16.88 1.10 -12.69
N SER A 24 -16.53 2.31 -12.28
CA SER A 24 -15.33 3.01 -12.76
C SER A 24 -14.04 2.26 -12.45
N LEU A 25 -13.03 2.44 -13.32
CA LEU A 25 -11.65 2.08 -13.04
C LEU A 25 -11.07 3.05 -12.03
N GLU A 26 -10.50 2.52 -10.96
CA GLU A 26 -9.95 3.31 -9.86
C GLU A 26 -8.48 2.92 -9.66
N GLU A 27 -7.63 3.90 -9.33
CA GLU A 27 -6.23 3.62 -8.98
C GLU A 27 -6.17 2.79 -7.69
N LEU A 28 -5.33 1.77 -7.68
CA LEU A 28 -5.13 0.90 -6.52
C LEU A 28 -4.16 1.52 -5.51
N ASP A 29 -3.20 2.32 -5.97
CA ASP A 29 -2.24 3.01 -5.13
C ASP A 29 -1.87 4.33 -5.79
N ALA A 30 -1.92 5.43 -5.03
CA ALA A 30 -1.62 6.78 -5.51
C ALA A 30 -0.10 7.09 -5.50
N GLY A 31 0.73 6.13 -5.08
CA GLY A 31 2.18 6.23 -5.01
C GLY A 31 2.85 6.18 -6.38
N PHE A 32 4.08 6.69 -6.42
CA PHE A 32 4.84 6.83 -7.67
C PHE A 32 5.44 5.51 -8.17
N GLU A 33 5.69 4.55 -7.27
CA GLU A 33 6.46 3.33 -7.56
C GLU A 33 5.70 2.03 -7.30
N PHE A 34 4.38 2.08 -7.05
CA PHE A 34 3.60 0.87 -6.84
C PHE A 34 3.24 0.20 -8.17
N TYR A 35 3.70 -1.04 -8.37
CA TYR A 35 3.52 -1.77 -9.62
C TYR A 35 3.32 -3.29 -9.41
N ALA A 36 2.79 -3.95 -10.45
CA ALA A 36 2.60 -5.40 -10.55
C ALA A 36 2.05 -6.09 -9.27
N PRO A 37 0.97 -5.59 -8.66
CA PRO A 37 0.44 -6.19 -7.44
C PRO A 37 -0.14 -7.58 -7.66
N GLN A 38 0.00 -8.42 -6.65
CA GLN A 38 -0.63 -9.73 -6.59
C GLN A 38 -1.42 -9.90 -5.31
N THR A 39 -2.46 -10.72 -5.37
CA THR A 39 -3.25 -11.06 -4.18
C THR A 39 -3.31 -12.55 -3.93
N ALA A 40 -3.34 -12.93 -2.65
CA ALA A 40 -3.50 -14.30 -2.20
C ALA A 40 -4.66 -14.39 -1.19
N LEU A 41 -5.37 -15.52 -1.21
CA LEU A 41 -6.33 -15.86 -0.15
C LEU A 41 -5.55 -16.60 0.93
N ALA A 42 -5.47 -16.02 2.12
CA ALA A 42 -4.87 -16.68 3.27
C ALA A 42 -5.82 -17.76 3.84
N GLU A 43 -5.26 -18.70 4.59
CA GLU A 43 -6.02 -19.81 5.23
C GLU A 43 -7.10 -19.30 6.20
N ASP A 44 -6.88 -18.14 6.81
CA ASP A 44 -7.84 -17.47 7.69
C ASP A 44 -8.92 -16.68 6.95
N GLY A 45 -8.98 -16.79 5.62
CA GLY A 45 -9.97 -16.16 4.77
C GLY A 45 -9.67 -14.71 4.38
N ARG A 46 -8.57 -14.11 4.87
CA ARG A 46 -8.17 -12.75 4.46
C ARG A 46 -7.67 -12.73 3.02
N ARG A 47 -8.02 -11.68 2.27
CA ARG A 47 -7.39 -11.37 0.99
C ARG A 47 -6.17 -10.47 1.26
N LEU A 48 -4.98 -10.98 0.98
CA LEU A 48 -3.73 -10.23 1.15
C LEU A 48 -3.26 -9.70 -0.21
N LEU A 49 -2.65 -8.51 -0.21
CA LEU A 49 -2.07 -7.81 -1.35
C LEU A 49 -0.60 -7.53 -1.07
N ILE A 50 0.25 -7.78 -2.05
CA ILE A 50 1.63 -7.30 -2.06
C ILE A 50 1.95 -6.73 -3.44
N GLY A 51 2.62 -5.59 -3.48
CA GLY A 51 3.03 -4.93 -4.71
C GLY A 51 4.54 -4.84 -4.81
N TRP A 52 5.04 -4.73 -6.03
CA TRP A 52 6.41 -4.32 -6.27
C TRP A 52 6.51 -2.81 -6.07
N MET A 53 7.54 -2.39 -5.33
CA MET A 53 7.91 -0.99 -5.16
C MET A 53 9.08 -0.71 -6.09
N GLY A 54 8.70 -0.43 -7.34
CA GLY A 54 9.56 -0.32 -8.50
C GLY A 54 8.71 -0.36 -9.76
N VAL A 55 8.82 0.67 -10.60
CA VAL A 55 8.15 0.71 -11.90
C VAL A 55 9.21 0.42 -12.97
N PRO A 56 8.95 -0.51 -13.92
CA PRO A 56 9.88 -0.76 -15.01
C PRO A 56 10.03 0.49 -15.88
N ASP A 57 11.20 0.64 -16.48
CA ASP A 57 11.56 1.78 -17.33
C ASP A 57 11.62 3.13 -16.60
N GLY A 58 11.86 4.21 -17.35
CA GLY A 58 11.91 5.57 -16.81
C GLY A 58 13.13 5.83 -15.92
N GLU A 59 12.86 6.14 -14.65
CA GLU A 59 13.90 6.49 -13.66
C GLU A 59 14.48 5.27 -12.92
N GLU A 60 14.06 4.05 -13.30
CA GLU A 60 14.54 2.79 -12.72
C GLU A 60 16.08 2.73 -12.65
N MET A 61 16.77 3.03 -13.75
CA MET A 61 18.24 3.02 -13.81
C MET A 61 18.91 4.19 -13.07
N ARG A 62 18.12 5.11 -12.48
CA ARG A 62 18.59 6.22 -11.66
C ARG A 62 18.44 5.98 -10.16
N GLN A 63 17.92 4.82 -9.74
CA GLN A 63 17.80 4.46 -8.34
C GLN A 63 19.18 4.46 -7.64
N PRO A 64 19.36 5.19 -6.52
CA PRO A 64 20.65 5.28 -5.84
C PRO A 64 21.21 3.93 -5.38
N THR A 65 20.32 2.99 -5.06
CA THR A 65 20.63 1.63 -4.59
C THR A 65 21.34 0.77 -5.62
N ILE A 66 21.27 1.11 -6.92
CA ILE A 66 22.03 0.42 -7.97
C ILE A 66 23.53 0.43 -7.67
N LYS A 67 24.07 1.53 -7.14
CA LYS A 67 25.48 1.64 -6.73
C LYS A 67 25.84 0.70 -5.57
N GLN A 68 24.84 0.23 -4.85
CA GLN A 68 24.95 -0.73 -3.74
C GLN A 68 24.66 -2.18 -4.19
N GLY A 69 24.42 -2.40 -5.48
CA GLY A 69 24.23 -3.74 -6.06
C GLY A 69 22.83 -4.33 -5.96
N TRP A 70 21.81 -3.52 -5.61
CA TRP A 70 20.42 -3.97 -5.53
C TRP A 70 19.46 -2.88 -6.03
N ILE A 71 18.23 -3.28 -6.38
CA ILE A 71 17.20 -2.34 -6.83
C ILE A 71 15.82 -2.85 -6.38
N HIS A 72 14.94 -1.89 -6.07
CA HIS A 72 13.54 -2.10 -5.68
C HIS A 72 13.33 -2.91 -4.40
N GLN A 73 12.09 -2.99 -3.97
CA GLN A 73 11.66 -3.83 -2.86
C GLN A 73 10.19 -4.23 -3.01
N MET A 74 9.67 -5.06 -2.12
CA MET A 74 8.23 -5.30 -2.02
C MET A 74 7.60 -4.29 -1.06
N THR A 75 6.34 -3.94 -1.28
CA THR A 75 5.57 -3.18 -0.28
C THR A 75 5.32 -4.02 0.97
N CYS A 76 5.01 -3.36 2.10
CA CYS A 76 4.39 -4.04 3.22
C CYS A 76 3.12 -4.79 2.76
N PRO A 77 2.86 -6.02 3.25
CA PRO A 77 1.62 -6.73 2.94
C PRO A 77 0.42 -5.96 3.46
N ARG A 78 -0.65 -5.96 2.66
CA ARG A 78 -1.90 -5.26 3.00
C ARG A 78 -3.07 -6.24 2.99
N GLN A 79 -3.94 -6.16 3.98
CA GLN A 79 -5.24 -6.82 3.93
C GLN A 79 -6.21 -5.97 3.10
N LEU A 80 -6.93 -6.64 2.20
CA LEU A 80 -8.02 -6.05 1.41
C LEU A 80 -9.36 -6.30 2.09
N SER A 81 -10.22 -5.28 2.06
CA SER A 81 -11.63 -5.40 2.39
C SER A 81 -12.46 -4.54 1.42
N LEU A 82 -13.70 -4.94 1.16
CA LEU A 82 -14.64 -4.13 0.37
C LEU A 82 -15.65 -3.50 1.33
N LYS A 83 -15.73 -2.16 1.34
CA LYS A 83 -16.68 -1.42 2.19
C LYS A 83 -17.48 -0.46 1.30
N GLN A 84 -18.80 -0.67 1.23
CA GLN A 84 -19.71 0.17 0.43
C GLN A 84 -19.23 0.37 -1.02
N GLY A 85 -18.79 -0.72 -1.67
CA GLY A 85 -18.29 -0.68 -3.05
C GLY A 85 -16.89 -0.09 -3.22
N ARG A 86 -16.21 0.31 -2.13
CA ARG A 86 -14.84 0.82 -2.16
C ARG A 86 -13.86 -0.23 -1.64
N LEU A 87 -12.79 -0.45 -2.39
CA LEU A 87 -11.68 -1.27 -1.94
C LEU A 87 -10.89 -0.51 -0.86
N CYS A 88 -10.76 -1.13 0.30
CA CYS A 88 -10.01 -0.61 1.44
C CYS A 88 -8.78 -1.48 1.68
N GLN A 89 -7.66 -0.83 1.97
CA GLN A 89 -6.38 -1.49 2.25
C GLN A 89 -5.93 -1.12 3.67
N GLN A 90 -5.49 -2.11 4.43
CA GLN A 90 -4.89 -1.91 5.76
C GLN A 90 -3.57 -2.68 5.84
N PRO A 91 -2.53 -2.17 6.52
CA PRO A 91 -1.37 -2.99 6.88
C PRO A 91 -1.83 -4.27 7.59
N VAL A 92 -1.22 -5.41 7.27
CA VAL A 92 -1.56 -6.66 7.96
C VAL A 92 -1.26 -6.56 9.46
N THR A 93 -2.10 -7.16 10.28
CA THR A 93 -2.02 -7.07 11.75
C THR A 93 -0.72 -7.66 12.30
N GLU A 94 -0.09 -8.58 11.58
CA GLU A 94 1.20 -9.18 11.93
C GLU A 94 2.33 -8.16 12.02
N LEU A 95 2.28 -7.07 11.24
CA LEU A 95 3.29 -6.00 11.29
C LEU A 95 3.35 -5.32 12.66
N GLN A 96 2.26 -5.39 13.45
CA GLN A 96 2.24 -4.84 14.81
C GLN A 96 3.24 -5.53 15.73
N ARG A 97 3.70 -6.75 15.40
CA ARG A 97 4.75 -7.46 16.14
C ARG A 97 6.13 -6.82 16.00
N LEU A 98 6.32 -5.95 15.01
CA LEU A 98 7.56 -5.19 14.80
C LEU A 98 7.61 -3.90 15.62
N ARG A 99 6.49 -3.53 16.27
CA ARG A 99 6.43 -2.32 17.10
C ARG A 99 7.27 -2.51 18.35
N GLU A 100 8.02 -1.47 18.68
CA GLU A 100 8.78 -1.37 19.92
C GLU A 100 8.02 -0.46 20.90
N THR A 101 8.73 0.23 21.79
CA THR A 101 8.10 1.15 22.73
C THR A 101 7.38 2.28 21.99
N GLU A 102 6.06 2.39 22.23
CA GLU A 102 5.25 3.47 21.69
C GLU A 102 5.62 4.81 22.33
N SER A 103 5.73 5.86 21.51
CA SER A 103 5.90 7.24 21.94
C SER A 103 4.83 8.11 21.28
N GLY A 104 4.20 8.98 22.06
CA GLY A 104 3.16 9.90 21.58
C GLY A 104 3.57 11.36 21.73
N TRP A 105 3.07 12.20 20.83
CA TRP A 105 3.19 13.65 20.93
C TRP A 105 1.90 14.31 20.43
N GLN A 106 1.47 15.37 21.11
CA GLN A 106 0.26 16.13 20.78
C GLN A 106 0.61 17.62 20.70
N GLY A 107 0.30 18.26 19.58
CA GLY A 107 0.58 19.69 19.34
C GLY A 107 0.60 20.05 17.86
N GLN A 108 1.34 21.09 17.49
CA GLN A 108 1.62 21.45 16.08
C GLN A 108 2.80 20.66 15.51
N ALA A 109 2.65 19.99 14.37
CA ALA A 109 3.64 19.00 13.89
C ALA A 109 5.07 19.55 13.77
N SER A 110 5.21 20.85 13.53
CA SER A 110 6.49 21.58 13.52
C SER A 110 7.21 21.66 14.87
N GLN A 111 6.52 21.34 15.96
CA GLN A 111 7.03 21.34 17.34
C GLN A 111 7.19 19.92 17.89
N ALA A 112 6.97 18.88 17.08
CA ALA A 112 7.22 17.52 17.49
C ALA A 112 8.72 17.32 17.74
N PRO A 113 9.12 16.56 18.79
CA PRO A 113 10.51 16.26 19.04
C PRO A 113 11.08 15.40 17.90
N GLU A 114 12.39 15.49 17.69
CA GLU A 114 13.09 14.54 16.81
C GLU A 114 12.97 13.12 17.39
N ILE A 115 12.66 12.16 16.52
CA ILE A 115 12.56 10.75 16.86
C ILE A 115 13.73 10.02 16.20
N PRO A 116 14.80 9.65 16.94
CA PRO A 116 15.93 8.94 16.36
C PRO A 116 15.52 7.50 16.06
N ALA A 117 15.15 7.21 14.82
CA ALA A 117 14.74 5.87 14.41
C ALA A 117 15.08 5.57 12.96
N GLU A 118 15.47 4.32 12.71
CA GLU A 118 15.68 3.78 11.36
C GLU A 118 14.39 3.18 10.77
N ARG A 119 13.42 2.83 11.64
CA ARG A 119 12.14 2.19 11.28
C ARG A 119 11.04 2.74 12.17
N LEU A 120 9.98 3.26 11.57
CA LEU A 120 8.85 3.83 12.31
C LEU A 120 7.52 3.45 11.66
N GLU A 121 6.51 3.27 12.50
CA GLU A 121 5.10 3.37 12.12
C GLU A 121 4.53 4.61 12.81
N ILE A 122 3.97 5.54 12.03
CA ILE A 122 3.43 6.80 12.54
C ILE A 122 1.93 6.82 12.30
N LEU A 123 1.16 6.91 13.38
CA LEU A 123 -0.28 7.16 13.33
C LEU A 123 -0.55 8.64 13.60
N LEU A 124 -1.16 9.33 12.63
CA LEU A 124 -1.54 10.74 12.77
C LEU A 124 -3.04 10.86 12.98
N THR A 125 -3.44 11.52 14.06
CA THR A 125 -4.83 11.85 14.34
C THR A 125 -4.99 13.37 14.38
N ARG A 126 -5.96 13.89 13.64
CA ARG A 126 -6.34 15.30 13.73
C ARG A 126 -7.28 15.50 14.92
N THR A 127 -6.94 16.42 15.82
CA THR A 127 -7.86 16.85 16.88
C THR A 127 -9.07 17.54 16.24
N PRO A 128 -10.31 17.23 16.66
CA PRO A 128 -11.49 17.99 16.24
C PRO A 128 -11.30 19.47 16.59
N GLY A 129 -11.65 20.35 15.66
CA GLY A 129 -11.68 21.81 15.88
C GLY A 129 -12.96 22.25 16.56
#